data_AF-A0A704VBL2-F1
#
_entry.id   AF-A0A704VBL2-F1
#
_cell.length_a   1.000
_cell.length_b   1.000
_cell.length_c   1.000
_cell.angle_alpha   90.00
_cell.angle_beta   90.00
_cell.angle_gamma   90.00
#
_symmetry.space_group_name_H-M   'P 1'
#
loop_
_entity.id
_entity.type
_entity.pdbx_description
1 polymer ?
#
loop_
_entity_poly.entity_id
_entity_poly.type
_entity_poly.pdbx_seq_one_letter_code
_entity_poly.pdbx_strand_id
1 'polypeptide(L)'
;IQALHRARQRIVNHRTATVCQIRGLLLDRGIPIGSAVSRARRAIPLILEDAENGLSSRMRRTIAELYDLFNDLERRIHFFDKEIETVFRQSEACQRIAKVKGIGPKTATAVVAAIGKGTEFKNGRHFAAWLGLVPRQ
;
A
#
# COMPACT_ATOMS: atom_id res chain seq x y z
N ILE A 1 -12.34 1.17 -12.59
CA ILE A 1 -10.90 0.91 -12.30
C ILE A 1 -10.25 2.03 -11.48
N GLN A 2 -10.39 3.32 -11.84
CA GLN A 2 -9.77 4.41 -11.08
C GLN A 2 -10.25 4.52 -9.61
N ALA A 3 -11.55 4.34 -9.37
CA ALA A 3 -12.11 4.33 -8.01
C ALA A 3 -11.48 3.23 -7.13
N LEU A 4 -11.21 2.05 -7.71
CA LEU A 4 -10.57 0.92 -7.03
C LEU A 4 -9.14 1.27 -6.56
N HIS A 5 -8.35 1.87 -7.44
CA HIS A 5 -7.00 2.34 -7.11
C HIS A 5 -7.00 3.44 -6.04
N ARG A 6 -7.94 4.40 -6.12
CA ARG A 6 -8.08 5.46 -5.11
C ARG A 6 -8.48 4.89 -3.75
N ALA A 7 -9.43 3.96 -3.71
CA ALA A 7 -9.84 3.28 -2.48
C ALA A 7 -8.67 2.53 -1.85
N ARG A 8 -7.95 1.71 -2.64
CA ARG A 8 -6.75 1.00 -2.18
C ARG A 8 -5.70 1.97 -1.63
N GLN A 9 -5.40 3.05 -2.35
CA GLN A 9 -4.40 4.03 -1.92
C GLN A 9 -4.77 4.67 -0.58
N ARG A 10 -6.06 4.98 -0.37
CA ARG A 10 -6.55 5.51 0.91
C ARG A 10 -6.29 4.53 2.06
N ILE A 11 -6.56 3.23 1.87
CA ILE A 11 -6.31 2.21 2.89
C ILE A 11 -4.81 2.03 3.14
N VAL A 12 -3.98 2.04 2.10
CA VAL A 12 -2.51 1.98 2.23
C VAL A 12 -1.98 3.16 3.06
N ASN A 13 -2.48 4.38 2.79
CA ASN A 13 -2.10 5.55 3.56
C ASN A 13 -2.52 5.44 5.02
N HIS A 14 -3.73 4.96 5.28
CA HIS A 14 -4.23 4.77 6.63
C HIS A 14 -3.40 3.73 7.40
N ARG A 15 -3.05 2.60 6.78
CA ARG A 15 -2.16 1.60 7.37
C ARG A 15 -0.81 2.19 7.77
N THR A 16 -0.21 2.99 6.88
CA THR A 16 1.08 3.65 7.18
C THR A 16 0.93 4.62 8.36
N ALA A 17 -0.15 5.39 8.42
CA ALA A 17 -0.43 6.29 9.54
C ALA A 17 -0.60 5.52 10.86
N THR A 18 -1.33 4.40 10.87
CA THR A 18 -1.49 3.53 12.05
C THR A 18 -0.13 2.99 12.53
N VAL A 19 0.74 2.54 11.62
CA VAL A 19 2.10 2.09 11.98
C VAL A 19 2.93 3.23 12.58
N CYS A 20 2.87 4.43 12.00
CA CYS A 20 3.56 5.60 12.53
C CYS A 20 3.05 5.97 13.94
N GLN A 21 1.74 5.91 14.16
CA GLN A 21 1.13 6.17 15.46
C GLN A 21 1.59 5.17 16.52
N ILE A 22 1.54 3.87 16.23
CA ILE A 22 2.03 2.82 17.15
C ILE A 22 3.51 3.05 17.46
N ARG A 23 4.32 3.37 16.44
CA ARG A 23 5.74 3.69 16.61
C ARG A 23 5.96 4.86 17.56
N GLY A 24 5.21 5.95 17.40
CA GLY A 24 5.31 7.12 18.27
C GLY A 24 5.00 6.76 19.73
N LEU A 25 3.89 6.07 19.96
CA LEU A 25 3.47 5.65 21.30
C LEU A 25 4.48 4.75 22.00
N LEU A 26 5.13 3.85 21.26
CA LEU A 26 6.17 2.97 21.79
C LEU A 26 7.48 3.70 22.02
N LEU A 27 7.84 4.63 21.14
CA LEU A 27 9.03 5.46 21.29
C LEU A 27 8.94 6.34 22.55
N ASP A 28 7.78 6.89 22.86
CA ASP A 28 7.53 7.66 24.09
C ASP A 28 7.71 6.84 25.39
N ARG A 29 7.82 5.51 25.27
CA ARG A 29 8.11 4.57 26.38
C ARG A 29 9.52 3.97 26.28
N GLY A 30 10.37 4.49 25.38
CA GLY A 30 11.73 4.00 25.18
C GLY A 30 11.82 2.69 24.37
N ILE A 31 10.77 2.28 23.67
CA ILE A 31 10.74 1.06 22.86
C ILE A 31 10.82 1.42 21.36
N PRO A 32 12.02 1.44 20.75
CA PRO A 32 12.17 1.80 19.35
C PRO A 32 11.72 0.68 18.40
N ILE A 33 10.95 1.02 17.38
CA ILE A 33 10.63 0.14 16.25
C ILE A 33 11.08 0.80 14.94
N GLY A 34 11.62 0.00 14.01
CA GLY A 34 11.98 0.45 12.67
C GLY A 34 10.77 0.90 11.84
N SER A 35 10.99 1.85 10.91
CA SER A 35 9.93 2.49 10.11
C SER A 35 9.22 1.59 9.10
N ALA A 36 9.83 0.46 8.73
CA ALA A 36 9.25 -0.46 7.75
C ALA A 36 8.01 -1.17 8.31
N VAL A 37 6.92 -1.20 7.53
CA VAL A 37 5.68 -1.93 7.87
C VAL A 37 5.95 -3.41 8.19
N SER A 38 6.88 -4.04 7.48
CA SER A 38 7.29 -5.43 7.73
C SER A 38 8.00 -5.63 9.08
N ARG A 39 8.63 -4.59 9.62
CA ARG A 39 9.20 -4.61 10.98
C ARG A 39 8.10 -4.43 12.01
N ALA A 40 7.20 -3.47 11.83
CA ALA A 40 6.06 -3.28 12.71
C ALA A 40 5.21 -4.56 12.85
N ARG A 41 4.89 -5.23 11.72
CA ARG A 41 4.14 -6.49 11.70
C ARG A 41 4.76 -7.58 12.60
N ARG A 42 6.09 -7.66 12.64
CA ARG A 42 6.82 -8.68 13.41
C ARG A 42 7.08 -8.26 14.86
N ALA A 43 7.40 -6.99 15.10
CA ALA A 43 7.83 -6.51 16.41
C ALA A 43 6.67 -6.28 17.38
N ILE A 44 5.52 -5.79 16.89
CA ILE A 44 4.41 -5.39 17.76
C ILE A 44 3.86 -6.57 18.58
N PRO A 45 3.61 -7.77 18.02
CA PRO A 45 3.17 -8.92 18.81
C PRO A 45 4.15 -9.29 19.92
N LEU A 46 5.44 -9.32 19.61
CA LEU A 46 6.50 -9.66 20.58
C LEU A 46 6.54 -8.65 21.74
N ILE A 47 6.37 -7.36 21.44
CA ILE A 47 6.30 -6.30 22.45
C ILE A 47 5.02 -6.43 23.29
N LEU A 48 3.90 -6.81 22.69
CA LEU A 48 2.64 -7.03 23.41
C LEU A 48 2.65 -8.30 24.28
N GLU A 49 3.51 -9.27 23.98
CA GLU A 49 3.70 -10.50 24.77
C GLU A 49 4.71 -10.30 25.91
N ASP A 50 5.69 -9.41 25.73
CA ASP A 50 6.69 -9.10 26.76
C ASP A 50 6.07 -8.30 27.91
N ALA A 51 5.87 -8.97 29.05
CA ALA A 51 5.33 -8.37 30.28
C ALA A 51 6.34 -7.46 31.01
N GLU A 52 7.64 -7.61 30.75
CA GLU A 52 8.73 -6.97 31.47
C GLU A 52 9.15 -5.62 30.84
N ASN A 53 8.63 -5.28 29.66
CA ASN A 53 8.98 -4.05 28.94
C ASN A 53 8.40 -2.74 29.52
N GLY A 54 7.83 -2.78 30.73
CA GLY A 54 7.36 -1.59 31.45
C GLY A 54 6.11 -0.92 30.86
N LEU A 55 5.45 -1.53 29.87
CA LEU A 55 4.18 -1.02 29.36
C LEU A 55 3.05 -1.24 30.36
N SER A 56 2.33 -0.16 30.70
CA SER A 56 1.11 -0.25 31.49
C SER A 56 0.03 -1.07 30.78
N SER A 57 -0.85 -1.72 31.55
CA SER A 57 -1.97 -2.51 31.00
C SER A 57 -2.91 -1.71 30.08
N ARG A 58 -3.03 -0.40 30.32
CA ARG A 58 -3.80 0.50 29.45
C ARG A 58 -3.09 0.70 28.11
N MET A 59 -1.78 0.99 28.14
CA MET A 59 -1.00 1.20 26.91
C MET A 59 -0.92 -0.07 26.06
N ARG A 60 -0.73 -1.23 26.69
CA ARG A 60 -0.73 -2.54 26.02
C ARG A 60 -2.04 -2.78 25.26
N ARG A 61 -3.18 -2.52 25.91
CA ARG A 61 -4.50 -2.60 25.25
C ARG A 61 -4.65 -1.59 24.11
N THR A 62 -4.24 -0.33 24.30
CA THR A 62 -4.29 0.67 23.21
C THR A 62 -3.48 0.24 22.00
N ILE A 63 -2.27 -0.29 22.20
CA ILE A 63 -1.41 -0.75 21.09
C ILE A 63 -2.01 -2.00 20.43
N ALA A 64 -2.60 -2.92 21.22
CA ALA A 64 -3.30 -4.09 20.68
C ALA A 64 -4.46 -3.70 19.75
N GLU A 65 -5.33 -2.78 20.16
CA GLU A 65 -6.44 -2.28 19.33
C GLU A 65 -5.93 -1.62 18.03
N LEU A 66 -4.85 -0.84 18.10
CA LEU A 66 -4.24 -0.24 16.91
C LEU A 66 -3.59 -1.30 16.00
N TYR A 67 -3.05 -2.38 16.58
CA TYR A 67 -2.50 -3.50 15.83
C TYR A 67 -3.57 -4.33 15.13
N ASP A 68 -4.72 -4.52 15.77
CA ASP A 68 -5.89 -5.15 15.15
C ASP A 68 -6.41 -4.31 13.98
N LEU A 69 -6.53 -2.99 14.15
CA LEU A 69 -6.81 -2.08 13.05
C LEU A 69 -5.78 -2.22 11.91
N PHE A 70 -4.48 -2.30 12.24
CA PHE A 70 -3.44 -2.53 11.23
C PHE A 70 -3.68 -3.83 10.44
N ASN A 71 -4.01 -4.93 11.12
CA ASN A 71 -4.30 -6.22 10.50
C ASN A 71 -5.55 -6.15 9.60
N ASP A 72 -6.59 -5.43 10.03
CA ASP A 72 -7.79 -5.19 9.24
C ASP A 72 -7.51 -4.41 7.96
N LEU A 73 -6.66 -3.39 8.04
CA LEU A 73 -6.24 -2.61 6.87
C LEU A 73 -5.43 -3.47 5.90
N GLU A 74 -4.56 -4.34 6.41
CA GLU A 74 -3.84 -5.30 5.57
C GLU A 74 -4.78 -6.26 4.83
N ARG A 75 -5.78 -6.81 5.52
CA ARG A 75 -6.82 -7.66 4.88
C ARG A 75 -7.56 -6.90 3.78
N ARG A 76 -7.94 -5.65 4.03
CA ARG A 76 -8.62 -4.79 3.04
C ARG A 76 -7.73 -4.44 1.85
N ILE A 77 -6.44 -4.18 2.07
CA ILE A 77 -5.49 -3.95 0.98
C ILE A 77 -5.39 -5.19 0.10
N HIS A 78 -5.31 -6.38 0.69
CA HIS A 78 -5.26 -7.64 -0.05
C HIS A 78 -6.53 -7.89 -0.86
N PHE A 79 -7.70 -7.56 -0.32
CA PHE A 79 -8.96 -7.58 -1.07
C PHE A 79 -8.87 -6.70 -2.31
N PHE A 80 -8.47 -5.43 -2.18
CA PHE A 80 -8.34 -4.54 -3.32
C PHE A 80 -7.25 -4.97 -4.32
N ASP A 81 -6.16 -5.58 -3.83
CA ASP A 81 -5.14 -6.18 -4.71
C ASP A 81 -5.72 -7.30 -5.58
N LYS A 82 -6.55 -8.19 -5.03
CA LYS A 82 -7.24 -9.24 -5.79
C LYS A 82 -8.25 -8.69 -6.79
N GLU A 83 -9.00 -7.65 -6.42
CA GLU A 83 -9.92 -6.99 -7.34
C GLU A 83 -9.15 -6.36 -8.52
N ILE A 84 -8.00 -5.73 -8.26
CA ILE A 84 -7.12 -5.18 -9.30
C ILE A 84 -6.60 -6.29 -10.22
N GLU A 85 -6.21 -7.44 -9.67
CA GLU A 85 -5.78 -8.59 -10.46
C GLU A 85 -6.91 -9.15 -11.34
N THR A 86 -8.14 -9.19 -10.82
CA THR A 86 -9.31 -9.62 -11.60
C THR A 86 -9.55 -8.69 -12.78
N VAL A 87 -9.56 -7.38 -12.54
CA VAL A 87 -9.66 -6.36 -13.60
C VAL A 87 -8.53 -6.49 -14.62
N PHE A 88 -7.30 -6.76 -14.15
CA PHE A 88 -6.15 -6.98 -15.02
C PHE A 88 -6.36 -8.19 -15.95
N ARG A 89 -6.83 -9.32 -15.41
CA ARG A 89 -7.06 -10.55 -16.19
C ARG A 89 -8.20 -10.39 -17.20
N GLN A 90 -9.18 -9.54 -16.94
CA GLN A 90 -10.31 -9.30 -17.82
C GLN A 90 -10.04 -8.25 -18.92
N SER A 91 -8.92 -7.53 -18.86
CA SER A 91 -8.61 -6.45 -19.80
C SER A 91 -7.38 -6.76 -20.65
N GLU A 92 -7.61 -7.03 -21.93
CA GLU A 92 -6.52 -7.20 -22.91
C GLU A 92 -5.60 -5.98 -22.97
N ALA A 93 -6.15 -4.77 -22.84
CA ALA A 93 -5.36 -3.54 -22.84
C ALA A 93 -4.38 -3.52 -21.65
N CYS A 94 -4.83 -3.93 -20.46
CA CYS A 94 -3.97 -4.07 -19.29
C CYS A 94 -2.89 -5.14 -19.52
N GLN A 95 -3.26 -6.31 -20.06
CA GLN A 95 -2.32 -7.39 -20.34
C GLN A 95 -1.25 -6.99 -21.38
N ARG A 96 -1.63 -6.26 -22.43
CA ARG A 96 -0.69 -5.74 -23.43
C ARG A 96 0.32 -4.79 -22.81
N ILE A 97 -0.13 -3.86 -21.96
CA ILE A 97 0.76 -2.91 -21.28
C ILE A 97 1.72 -3.62 -20.31
N ALA A 98 1.26 -4.66 -19.62
CA ALA A 98 2.12 -5.45 -18.72
C ALA A 98 3.20 -6.30 -19.43
N LYS A 99 3.16 -6.43 -20.76
CA LYS A 99 4.27 -7.06 -21.52
C LYS A 99 5.54 -6.20 -21.51
N VAL A 100 5.43 -4.90 -21.18
CA VAL A 100 6.59 -4.03 -20.98
C VAL A 100 7.32 -4.46 -19.70
N LYS A 101 8.63 -4.72 -19.83
CA LYS A 101 9.47 -5.14 -18.69
C LYS A 101 9.35 -4.16 -17.53
N GLY A 102 8.99 -4.67 -16.36
CA GLY A 102 8.81 -3.88 -15.13
C GLY A 102 7.39 -3.39 -14.86
N ILE A 103 6.43 -3.60 -15.78
CA ILE A 103 5.04 -3.21 -15.57
C ILE A 103 4.20 -4.42 -15.12
N GLY A 104 3.81 -4.43 -13.84
CA GLY A 104 2.92 -5.46 -13.29
C GLY A 104 1.44 -5.07 -13.29
N PRO A 105 0.53 -5.96 -12.82
CA PRO A 105 -0.92 -5.76 -12.86
C PRO A 105 -1.42 -4.46 -12.23
N LYS A 106 -0.86 -4.05 -11.08
CA LYS A 106 -1.20 -2.79 -10.42
C LYS A 106 -0.89 -1.58 -11.29
N THR A 107 0.32 -1.53 -11.85
CA THR A 107 0.76 -0.43 -12.72
C THR A 107 -0.01 -0.44 -14.04
N ALA A 108 -0.17 -1.60 -14.68
CA ALA A 108 -0.90 -1.71 -15.94
C ALA A 108 -2.37 -1.25 -15.81
N THR A 109 -3.07 -1.68 -14.76
CA THR A 109 -4.46 -1.26 -14.52
C THR A 109 -4.56 0.21 -14.12
N ALA A 110 -3.59 0.76 -13.38
CA ALA A 110 -3.55 2.18 -13.03
C ALA A 110 -3.34 3.05 -14.29
N VAL A 111 -2.45 2.62 -15.17
CA VAL A 111 -2.16 3.25 -16.46
C VAL A 111 -3.42 3.28 -17.34
N VAL A 112 -4.08 2.13 -17.55
CA VAL A 112 -5.35 2.08 -18.30
C VAL A 112 -6.43 2.95 -17.65
N ALA A 113 -6.53 2.93 -16.31
CA ALA A 113 -7.50 3.73 -15.59
C ALA A 113 -7.27 5.24 -15.70
N ALA A 114 -6.02 5.67 -15.89
CA ALA A 114 -5.66 7.08 -16.01
C ALA A 114 -5.77 7.60 -17.44
N ILE A 115 -5.56 6.74 -18.44
CA ILE A 115 -5.58 7.09 -19.88
C ILE A 115 -7.00 7.17 -20.45
N GLY A 116 -7.96 6.41 -19.91
CA GLY A 116 -9.28 6.29 -20.51
C GLY A 116 -9.23 5.73 -21.94
N LYS A 117 -9.67 6.49 -22.95
CA LYS A 117 -9.67 6.08 -24.37
C LYS A 117 -8.30 6.22 -25.06
N GLY A 118 -7.34 6.92 -24.45
CA GLY A 118 -6.00 7.11 -25.02
C GLY A 118 -5.90 8.06 -26.22
N THR A 119 -7.03 8.58 -26.68
CA THR A 119 -7.11 9.60 -27.75
C THR A 119 -6.55 10.95 -27.32
N GLU A 120 -6.27 11.15 -26.03
CA GLU A 120 -5.68 12.37 -25.48
C GLU A 120 -4.17 12.49 -25.77
N PHE A 121 -3.51 11.41 -26.22
CA PHE A 121 -2.08 11.42 -26.54
C PHE A 121 -1.83 11.49 -28.04
N LYS A 122 -1.04 12.47 -28.48
CA LYS A 122 -0.69 12.69 -29.89
C LYS A 122 0.05 11.50 -30.53
N ASN A 123 0.85 10.76 -29.77
CA ASN A 123 1.53 9.53 -30.20
C ASN A 123 2.09 8.76 -28.97
N GLY A 124 2.64 7.57 -29.21
CA GLY A 124 3.25 6.72 -28.19
C GLY A 124 4.44 7.35 -27.44
N ARG A 125 5.17 8.30 -28.04
CA ARG A 125 6.28 9.01 -27.37
C ARG A 125 5.77 10.01 -26.34
N HIS A 126 4.72 10.78 -26.68
CA HIS A 126 4.05 11.65 -25.70
C HIS A 126 3.48 10.86 -24.52
N PHE A 127 2.95 9.66 -24.81
CA PHE A 127 2.49 8.75 -23.77
C PHE A 127 3.63 8.22 -22.89
N ALA A 128 4.74 7.77 -23.49
CA ALA A 128 5.91 7.30 -22.74
C ALA A 128 6.53 8.41 -21.88
N ALA A 129 6.54 9.66 -22.36
CA ALA A 129 6.98 10.83 -21.60
C ALA A 129 6.07 11.13 -20.41
N TRP A 130 4.75 11.06 -20.61
CA TRP A 130 3.78 11.23 -19.53
C TRP A 130 3.90 10.13 -18.45
N LEU A 131 4.21 8.90 -18.86
CA LEU A 131 4.49 7.79 -17.94
C LEU A 131 5.87 7.88 -17.24
N GLY A 132 6.75 8.79 -17.65
CA GLY A 132 8.13 8.86 -17.15
C GLY A 132 9.03 7.72 -17.62
N LEU A 133 8.69 7.06 -18.74
CA LEU A 133 9.43 5.92 -19.31
C LEU A 133 10.53 6.33 -20.30
N VAL A 134 10.72 7.63 -20.53
CA VAL A 134 11.82 8.17 -21.34
C VAL A 134 12.79 8.96 -20.46
N PRO A 135 14.11 8.87 -20.72
CA PRO A 135 15.11 9.65 -20.01
C PRO A 135 14.83 11.16 -20.13
N ARG A 136 14.95 11.90 -19.03
CA ARG A 136 14.96 13.37 -19.07
C ARG A 136 16.29 13.79 -19.70
N GLN A 137 16.21 14.44 -20.86
CA GLN A 137 17.37 15.10 -21.47
C GLN A 137 17.84 16.26 -20.58
#